data_AF-B9XIF0-F1
#
_entry.id   AF-B9XIF0-F1
#
_cell.length_a   1.000
_cell.length_b   1.000
_cell.length_c   1.000
_cell.angle_alpha   90.00
_cell.angle_beta   90.00
_cell.angle_gamma   90.00
#
_symmetry.space_group_name_H-M   'P 1'
#
loop_
_entity.id
_entity.type
_entity.pdbx_description
1 polymer ?
#
loop_
_entity_poly.entity_id
_entity_poly.type
_entity_poly.pdbx_seq_one_letter_code
_entity_poly.pdbx_strand_id
1 'polypeptide(L)'
;MIKGFCQTLALAFLSLCSLNTQGSDVRLPFDEAKLEFSAPPLEQARWLLRPVAEYGVLGKPLTSLPNPQEDLIGKPMTVDRSQLQSYLSSHKITDAEIGGAITNTLKAKYFVIHDVSAPNYHEKTFPTNINEATWFYNGLTFWGSNHAAHFFVNRLGQSVAPHPLTTPWRATKFETKVLKEKSRGLFVHTELIQPRRTDPQGRPGNDGIAPDPGFTESQLDRLALLYVIASVEHGTWMVPAFHANIDAGYSRRS
;
A
#
# COMPACT_ATOMS: atom_id res chain seq x y z
N MET A 1 -18.58 9.42 -10.40
CA MET A 1 -18.57 8.13 -9.67
C MET A 1 -17.16 7.76 -9.18
N ILE A 2 -16.18 7.52 -10.06
CA ILE A 2 -14.81 7.10 -9.66
C ILE A 2 -14.14 8.10 -8.71
N LYS A 3 -14.19 9.41 -9.00
CA LYS A 3 -13.68 10.44 -8.09
C LYS A 3 -14.26 10.33 -6.67
N GLY A 4 -15.58 10.14 -6.57
CA GLY A 4 -16.26 9.98 -5.28
C GLY A 4 -15.81 8.71 -4.55
N PHE A 5 -15.68 7.58 -5.26
CA PHE A 5 -15.11 6.37 -4.68
C PHE A 5 -13.69 6.57 -4.17
N CYS A 6 -12.82 7.20 -4.96
CA CYS A 6 -11.44 7.43 -4.58
C CYS A 6 -11.34 8.34 -3.35
N GLN A 7 -12.14 9.40 -3.29
CA GLN A 7 -12.20 10.29 -2.12
C GLN A 7 -12.68 9.55 -0.86
N THR A 8 -13.76 8.79 -0.93
CA THR A 8 -14.25 8.04 0.24
C THR A 8 -13.27 6.94 0.64
N LEU A 9 -12.61 6.28 -0.32
CA LEU A 9 -11.55 5.30 -0.04
C LEU A 9 -10.30 5.94 0.57
N ALA A 10 -9.88 7.11 0.10
CA ALA A 10 -8.77 7.87 0.67
C ALA A 10 -9.06 8.26 2.13
N LEU A 11 -10.28 8.72 2.41
CA LEU A 11 -10.75 8.98 3.78
C LEU A 11 -10.80 7.71 4.64
N ALA A 12 -11.20 6.58 4.06
CA ALA A 12 -11.17 5.29 4.75
C ALA A 12 -9.74 4.88 5.12
N PHE A 13 -8.79 4.99 4.18
CA PHE A 13 -7.37 4.74 4.47
C PHE A 13 -6.78 5.72 5.48
N LEU A 14 -7.17 7.00 5.42
CA LEU A 14 -6.76 8.00 6.40
C LEU A 14 -7.26 7.62 7.80
N SER A 15 -8.52 7.18 7.92
CA SER A 15 -9.13 6.80 9.19
C SER A 15 -8.40 5.62 9.84
N LEU A 16 -7.91 4.67 9.04
CA LEU A 16 -7.12 3.53 9.53
C LEU A 16 -5.77 3.95 10.12
N CYS A 17 -5.16 5.02 9.58
CA CYS A 17 -3.88 5.53 10.07
C CYS A 17 -4.00 6.23 11.44
N SER A 18 -5.20 6.63 11.85
CA SER A 18 -5.46 7.40 13.06
C SER A 18 -5.99 6.58 14.25
N LEU A 19 -6.08 5.25 14.11
CA LEU A 19 -6.60 4.37 15.15
C LEU A 19 -5.56 4.11 16.25
N ASN A 20 -5.95 4.28 17.51
CA ASN A 20 -5.13 3.95 18.67
C ASN A 20 -4.81 2.45 18.73
N THR A 21 -3.58 2.11 19.09
CA THR A 21 -3.10 0.72 19.15
C THR A 21 -3.06 0.20 20.58
N GLN A 22 -3.51 -1.05 20.74
CA GLN A 22 -3.11 -1.92 21.84
C GLN A 22 -2.46 -3.14 21.19
N GLY A 23 -1.18 -3.38 21.49
CA GLY A 23 -0.36 -4.40 20.83
C GLY A 23 -1.00 -5.80 20.85
N SER A 24 -0.93 -6.50 19.72
CA SER A 24 -1.34 -7.91 19.59
C SER A 24 -0.41 -8.69 18.66
N ASP A 25 0.13 -9.80 19.16
CA ASP A 25 1.03 -10.69 18.41
C ASP A 25 0.30 -11.79 17.63
N VAL A 26 -1.04 -11.86 17.74
CA VAL A 26 -1.84 -12.86 17.02
C VAL A 26 -1.83 -12.53 15.53
N ARG A 27 -1.66 -13.56 14.69
CA ARG A 27 -1.61 -13.45 13.22
C ARG A 27 -2.74 -14.22 12.59
N LEU A 28 -3.19 -13.74 11.44
CA LEU A 28 -4.06 -14.50 10.57
C LEU A 28 -3.25 -15.64 9.93
N PRO A 29 -3.66 -16.92 10.09
CA PRO A 29 -2.95 -18.03 9.46
C PRO A 29 -2.90 -17.90 7.94
N PHE A 30 -1.84 -18.43 7.33
CA PHE A 30 -1.67 -18.50 5.88
C PHE A 30 -1.66 -19.96 5.44
N ASP A 31 -2.51 -20.31 4.47
CA ASP A 31 -2.58 -21.61 3.84
C ASP A 31 -1.60 -21.65 2.66
N GLU A 32 -0.44 -22.28 2.85
CA GLU A 32 0.59 -22.39 1.82
C GLU A 32 0.16 -23.21 0.59
N ALA A 33 -0.80 -24.12 0.72
CA ALA A 33 -1.29 -24.91 -0.40
C ALA A 33 -2.20 -24.08 -1.32
N LYS A 34 -3.00 -23.20 -0.71
CA LYS A 34 -3.90 -22.29 -1.45
C LYS A 34 -3.28 -20.95 -1.79
N LEU A 35 -2.13 -20.64 -1.18
CA LEU A 35 -1.46 -19.33 -1.27
C LEU A 35 -2.42 -18.19 -0.89
N GLU A 36 -3.05 -18.30 0.27
CA GLU A 36 -3.97 -17.28 0.80
C GLU A 36 -4.06 -17.32 2.33
N PHE A 37 -4.45 -16.20 2.92
CA PHE A 37 -4.79 -16.14 4.33
C PHE A 37 -6.10 -16.89 4.63
N SER A 38 -6.16 -17.58 5.77
CA SER A 38 -7.23 -18.53 6.13
C SER A 38 -8.48 -17.84 6.69
N ALA A 39 -9.10 -16.95 5.92
CA ALA A 39 -10.40 -16.33 6.22
C ALA A 39 -11.08 -15.85 4.93
N PRO A 40 -12.39 -15.51 4.93
CA PRO A 40 -13.03 -14.83 3.81
C PRO A 40 -12.41 -13.44 3.55
N PRO A 41 -12.45 -12.91 2.30
CA PRO A 41 -11.74 -11.68 1.92
C PRO A 41 -11.94 -10.47 2.85
N LEU A 42 -13.19 -10.18 3.25
CA LEU A 42 -13.49 -9.06 4.14
C LEU A 42 -12.82 -9.24 5.52
N GLU A 43 -12.87 -10.46 6.05
CA GLU A 43 -12.20 -10.78 7.32
C GLU A 43 -10.68 -10.68 7.17
N GLN A 44 -10.11 -11.19 6.06
CA GLN A 44 -8.67 -11.01 5.78
C GLN A 44 -8.28 -9.52 5.84
N ALA A 45 -9.06 -8.63 5.20
CA ALA A 45 -8.77 -7.20 5.21
C ALA A 45 -8.83 -6.58 6.61
N ARG A 46 -9.80 -6.96 7.45
CA ARG A 46 -9.87 -6.50 8.86
C ARG A 46 -8.65 -6.89 9.69
N TRP A 47 -8.05 -8.04 9.40
CA TRP A 47 -6.78 -8.47 9.99
C TRP A 47 -5.58 -7.74 9.40
N LEU A 48 -5.52 -7.59 8.08
CA LEU A 48 -4.36 -7.09 7.36
C LEU A 48 -4.27 -5.56 7.31
N LEU A 49 -5.36 -4.85 7.58
CA LEU A 49 -5.42 -3.40 7.74
C LEU A 49 -5.42 -2.94 9.21
N ARG A 50 -5.16 -3.84 10.15
CA ARG A 50 -5.08 -3.43 11.56
C ARG A 50 -4.01 -2.35 11.76
N PRO A 51 -4.21 -1.42 12.70
CA PRO A 51 -3.35 -0.25 12.82
C PRO A 51 -1.91 -0.64 13.15
N VAL A 52 -0.96 0.11 12.60
CA VAL A 52 0.48 -0.09 12.76
C VAL A 52 1.03 1.13 13.49
N ALA A 53 1.41 0.95 14.75
CA ALA A 53 2.07 1.99 15.53
C ALA A 53 3.58 2.02 15.25
N GLU A 54 4.24 3.00 15.86
CA GLU A 54 5.69 3.14 15.85
C GLU A 54 6.39 1.81 16.11
N TYR A 55 7.54 1.62 15.45
CA TYR A 55 8.33 0.39 15.49
C TYR A 55 7.61 -0.87 14.97
N GLY A 56 6.49 -0.69 14.25
CA GLY A 56 5.72 -1.79 13.69
C GLY A 56 4.91 -2.55 14.74
N VAL A 57 4.57 -1.91 15.86
CA VAL A 57 3.69 -2.50 16.88
C VAL A 57 2.28 -2.59 16.31
N LEU A 58 1.78 -3.82 16.19
CA LEU A 58 0.51 -4.08 15.51
C LEU A 58 -0.65 -4.05 16.50
N GLY A 59 -1.72 -3.33 16.15
CA GLY A 59 -2.95 -3.28 16.92
C GLY A 59 -3.75 -4.59 16.86
N LYS A 60 -4.92 -4.60 17.51
CA LYS A 60 -5.90 -5.69 17.37
C LYS A 60 -6.50 -5.69 15.96
N PRO A 61 -6.91 -6.86 15.43
CA PRO A 61 -7.74 -6.92 14.22
C PRO A 61 -8.97 -6.03 14.35
N LEU A 62 -9.36 -5.41 13.23
CA LEU A 62 -10.51 -4.53 13.20
C LEU A 62 -11.81 -5.34 13.33
N THR A 63 -12.76 -4.84 14.10
CA THR A 63 -14.12 -5.42 14.15
C THR A 63 -14.92 -5.08 12.90
N SER A 64 -14.65 -3.91 12.32
CA SER A 64 -15.23 -3.41 11.07
C SER A 64 -14.22 -2.50 10.37
N LEU A 65 -14.28 -2.45 9.04
CA LEU A 65 -13.55 -1.48 8.24
C LEU A 65 -14.34 -0.18 8.10
N PRO A 66 -13.68 0.97 7.87
CA PRO A 66 -14.38 2.18 7.48
C PRO A 66 -15.08 2.00 6.13
N ASN A 67 -16.28 2.58 5.99
CA ASN A 67 -16.94 2.61 4.69
C ASN A 67 -16.11 3.42 3.68
N PRO A 68 -16.06 3.01 2.40
CA PRO A 68 -16.88 1.94 1.81
C PRO A 68 -16.21 0.55 1.83
N GLN A 69 -15.04 0.39 2.44
CA GLN A 69 -14.24 -0.83 2.34
C GLN A 69 -14.99 -2.06 2.87
N GLU A 70 -15.68 -1.90 4.00
CA GLU A 70 -16.52 -2.92 4.64
C GLU A 70 -17.55 -3.52 3.67
N ASP A 71 -18.16 -2.66 2.85
CA ASP A 71 -19.21 -3.03 1.91
C ASP A 71 -18.69 -3.49 0.56
N LEU A 72 -17.40 -3.34 0.26
CA LEU A 72 -16.86 -3.59 -1.08
C LEU A 72 -15.99 -4.84 -1.13
N ILE A 73 -15.11 -5.06 -0.16
CA ILE A 73 -14.03 -6.06 -0.24
C ILE A 73 -14.57 -7.47 -0.49
N GLY A 74 -13.96 -8.16 -1.46
CA GLY A 74 -14.34 -9.50 -1.90
C GLY A 74 -15.57 -9.57 -2.80
N LYS A 75 -16.29 -8.46 -3.00
CA LYS A 75 -17.45 -8.42 -3.92
C LYS A 75 -16.98 -8.19 -5.37
N PRO A 76 -17.79 -8.61 -6.37
CA PRO A 76 -17.51 -8.31 -7.77
C PRO A 76 -17.29 -6.81 -8.01
N MET A 77 -16.33 -6.49 -8.87
CA MET A 77 -16.05 -5.11 -9.22
C MET A 77 -17.20 -4.55 -10.06
N THR A 78 -17.73 -3.39 -9.66
CA THR A 78 -18.85 -2.74 -10.34
C THR A 78 -18.44 -1.57 -11.22
N VAL A 79 -17.22 -1.06 -11.06
CA VAL A 79 -16.67 -0.02 -11.93
C VAL A 79 -16.28 -0.67 -13.25
N ASP A 80 -16.86 -0.19 -14.33
CA ASP A 80 -16.55 -0.69 -15.67
C ASP A 80 -15.20 -0.16 -16.17
N ARG A 81 -14.50 -0.98 -16.98
CA ARG A 81 -13.20 -0.63 -17.55
C ARG A 81 -13.25 0.66 -18.38
N SER A 82 -14.29 0.85 -19.19
CA SER A 82 -14.42 2.05 -20.03
C SER A 82 -14.63 3.31 -19.19
N GLN A 83 -15.31 3.18 -18.05
CA GLN A 83 -15.48 4.27 -17.08
C GLN A 83 -14.13 4.63 -16.45
N LEU A 84 -13.34 3.63 -16.07
CA LEU A 84 -11.99 3.84 -15.53
C LEU A 84 -11.06 4.49 -16.57
N GLN A 85 -11.04 3.99 -17.80
CA GLN A 85 -10.24 4.57 -18.90
C GLN A 85 -10.65 6.02 -19.21
N SER A 86 -11.94 6.33 -19.17
CA SER A 86 -12.45 7.70 -19.34
C SER A 86 -12.02 8.62 -18.21
N TYR A 87 -12.05 8.12 -16.96
CA TYR A 87 -11.55 8.85 -15.80
C TYR A 87 -10.05 9.15 -15.93
N LEU A 88 -9.23 8.15 -16.28
CA LEU A 88 -7.79 8.33 -16.45
C LEU A 88 -7.47 9.32 -17.57
N SER A 89 -8.12 9.18 -18.72
CA SER A 89 -7.95 10.09 -19.86
C SER A 89 -8.30 11.55 -19.49
N SER A 90 -9.45 11.76 -18.83
CA SER A 90 -9.87 13.10 -18.40
C SER A 90 -8.95 13.75 -17.36
N HIS A 91 -8.25 12.92 -16.57
CA HIS A 91 -7.28 13.40 -15.57
C HIS A 91 -5.83 13.37 -16.08
N LYS A 92 -5.63 13.05 -17.37
CA LYS A 92 -4.31 12.95 -18.02
C LYS A 92 -3.37 11.98 -17.31
N ILE A 93 -3.92 10.93 -16.71
CA ILE A 93 -3.16 9.86 -16.07
C ILE A 93 -2.79 8.84 -17.13
N THR A 94 -1.50 8.55 -17.26
CA THR A 94 -0.96 7.68 -18.31
C THR A 94 -0.75 6.26 -17.83
N ASP A 95 -0.69 5.31 -18.75
CA ASP A 95 -0.41 3.89 -18.47
C ASP A 95 0.88 3.70 -17.66
N ALA A 96 1.92 4.49 -17.92
CA ALA A 96 3.19 4.42 -17.20
C ALA A 96 3.09 4.78 -15.71
N GLU A 97 2.06 5.54 -15.32
CA GLU A 97 1.81 5.92 -13.92
C GLU A 97 1.00 4.86 -13.17
N ILE A 98 0.40 3.91 -13.88
CA ILE A 98 -0.55 2.92 -13.34
C ILE A 98 -0.21 1.46 -13.69
N GLY A 99 0.96 1.21 -14.27
CA GLY A 99 1.46 -0.15 -14.51
C GLY A 99 0.98 -0.77 -15.81
N GLY A 100 0.68 0.05 -16.81
CA GLY A 100 0.31 -0.38 -18.15
C GLY A 100 -1.18 -0.25 -18.45
N ALA A 101 -1.57 -0.76 -19.61
CA ALA A 101 -2.94 -0.75 -20.07
C ALA A 101 -3.84 -1.64 -19.19
N ILE A 102 -5.08 -1.20 -19.00
CA ILE A 102 -6.11 -1.93 -18.24
C ILE A 102 -6.69 -3.04 -19.14
N THR A 103 -6.36 -4.29 -18.83
CA THR A 103 -6.63 -5.48 -19.66
C THR A 103 -7.46 -6.57 -18.96
N ASN A 104 -7.78 -6.44 -17.67
CA ASN A 104 -8.44 -7.42 -16.81
C ASN A 104 -7.69 -8.76 -16.70
N THR A 105 -6.38 -8.71 -16.47
CA THR A 105 -5.53 -9.91 -16.43
C THR A 105 -4.86 -10.19 -15.09
N LEU A 106 -5.10 -9.35 -14.07
CA LEU A 106 -4.41 -9.47 -12.79
C LEU A 106 -4.83 -10.73 -12.03
N LYS A 107 -3.84 -11.52 -11.59
CA LYS A 107 -4.03 -12.76 -10.82
C LYS A 107 -3.62 -12.64 -9.34
N ALA A 108 -3.04 -11.49 -8.96
CA ALA A 108 -2.70 -11.22 -7.57
C ALA A 108 -3.95 -11.26 -6.68
N LYS A 109 -3.81 -11.74 -5.45
CA LYS A 109 -4.92 -11.81 -4.47
C LYS A 109 -4.97 -10.59 -3.56
N TYR A 110 -3.85 -9.87 -3.44
CA TYR A 110 -3.65 -8.85 -2.42
C TYR A 110 -3.10 -7.55 -2.99
N PHE A 111 -3.56 -6.43 -2.44
CA PHE A 111 -3.01 -5.10 -2.70
C PHE A 111 -2.25 -4.62 -1.45
N VAL A 112 -0.93 -4.59 -1.52
CA VAL A 112 -0.06 -4.33 -0.37
C VAL A 112 0.42 -2.88 -0.36
N ILE A 113 0.21 -2.24 0.78
CA ILE A 113 0.56 -0.86 1.05
C ILE A 113 1.85 -0.85 1.88
N HIS A 114 2.86 -0.20 1.34
CA HIS A 114 4.17 0.00 1.95
C HIS A 114 4.40 1.48 2.20
N ASP A 115 5.27 1.77 3.15
CA ASP A 115 5.98 3.04 3.19
C ASP A 115 7.46 2.79 2.86
N VAL A 116 8.02 3.62 1.98
CA VAL A 116 9.40 3.42 1.51
C VAL A 116 10.40 3.52 2.67
N SER A 117 10.02 4.24 3.74
CA SER A 117 10.89 4.59 4.86
C SER A 117 12.21 5.25 4.42
N ALA A 118 12.19 5.93 3.26
CA ALA A 118 13.35 6.62 2.70
C ALA A 118 12.94 7.96 2.06
N PRO A 119 13.83 8.97 2.12
CA PRO A 119 15.12 8.96 2.82
C PRO A 119 15.00 8.94 4.35
N ASN A 120 16.02 8.44 5.04
CA ASN A 120 16.16 8.60 6.49
C ASN A 120 17.08 9.79 6.80
N TYR A 121 16.55 10.80 7.49
CA TYR A 121 17.30 12.02 7.86
C TYR A 121 18.06 11.87 9.19
N HIS A 122 18.00 10.70 9.82
CA HIS A 122 18.60 10.42 11.12
C HIS A 122 18.13 11.48 12.14
N GLU A 123 19.07 12.17 12.79
CA GLU A 123 18.78 13.20 13.79
C GLU A 123 18.33 14.53 13.16
N LYS A 124 18.63 14.78 11.88
CA LYS A 124 18.29 16.04 11.18
C LYS A 124 16.78 16.19 11.02
N THR A 125 16.26 17.40 11.15
CA THR A 125 14.85 17.71 10.89
C THR A 125 14.43 17.36 9.48
N PHE A 126 13.14 17.07 9.30
CA PHE A 126 12.59 16.94 7.95
C PHE A 126 12.78 18.27 7.22
N PRO A 127 13.20 18.25 5.94
CA PRO A 127 13.19 19.45 5.13
C PRO A 127 11.79 20.07 5.10
N THR A 128 11.70 21.40 5.13
CA THR A 128 10.41 22.09 5.09
C THR A 128 9.66 21.89 3.78
N ASN A 129 10.39 21.55 2.72
CA ASN A 129 9.85 21.37 1.37
C ASN A 129 9.45 19.92 1.04
N ILE A 130 9.39 18.98 2.00
CA ILE A 130 9.06 17.55 1.70
C ILE A 130 7.75 17.37 0.93
N ASN A 131 6.81 18.31 1.04
CA ASN A 131 5.53 18.32 0.34
C ASN A 131 5.53 19.20 -0.92
N GLU A 132 6.70 19.56 -1.45
CA GLU A 132 6.86 20.43 -2.62
C GLU A 132 7.59 19.71 -3.75
N ALA A 133 7.37 20.15 -5.00
CA ALA A 133 8.08 19.63 -6.18
C ALA A 133 9.59 19.87 -6.14
N THR A 134 10.06 20.83 -5.34
CA THR A 134 11.48 21.14 -5.15
C THR A 134 12.22 20.10 -4.31
N TRP A 135 11.50 19.24 -3.58
CA TRP A 135 12.13 18.17 -2.82
C TRP A 135 12.54 17.03 -3.76
N PHE A 136 13.84 16.72 -3.79
CA PHE A 136 14.45 15.75 -4.70
C PHE A 136 13.68 14.42 -4.81
N TYR A 137 13.23 13.89 -3.67
CA TYR A 137 12.54 12.59 -3.60
C TYR A 137 11.08 12.64 -4.07
N ASN A 138 10.52 13.80 -4.37
CA ASN A 138 9.27 13.89 -5.14
C ASN A 138 9.50 13.71 -6.65
N GLY A 139 10.75 13.76 -7.13
CA GLY A 139 11.10 13.42 -8.50
C GLY A 139 10.96 11.92 -8.77
N LEU A 140 9.90 11.53 -9.49
CA LEU A 140 9.59 10.11 -9.76
C LEU A 140 10.62 9.39 -10.64
N THR A 141 11.45 10.10 -11.39
CA THR A 141 12.53 9.48 -12.19
C THR A 141 13.48 8.65 -11.33
N PHE A 142 13.77 9.09 -10.10
CA PHE A 142 14.61 8.34 -9.16
C PHE A 142 13.97 6.97 -8.84
N TRP A 143 12.68 6.97 -8.54
CA TRP A 143 11.92 5.78 -8.15
C TRP A 143 11.56 4.87 -9.33
N GLY A 144 11.41 5.42 -10.53
CA GLY A 144 11.16 4.64 -11.76
C GLY A 144 12.26 3.62 -12.07
N SER A 145 13.48 3.85 -11.57
CA SER A 145 14.60 2.91 -11.68
C SER A 145 14.69 1.91 -10.52
N ASN A 146 13.88 2.08 -9.47
CA ASN A 146 13.82 1.20 -8.33
C ASN A 146 12.75 0.13 -8.55
N HIS A 147 13.18 -1.12 -8.69
CA HIS A 147 12.30 -2.21 -9.06
C HIS A 147 11.68 -2.92 -7.85
N ALA A 148 11.70 -2.33 -6.65
CA ALA A 148 11.24 -2.98 -5.43
C ALA A 148 9.71 -3.21 -5.36
N ALA A 149 8.91 -2.43 -6.11
CA ALA A 149 7.45 -2.48 -6.07
C ALA A 149 6.82 -2.20 -7.44
N HIS A 150 5.51 -2.45 -7.58
CA HIS A 150 4.78 -2.15 -8.80
C HIS A 150 4.55 -0.65 -8.95
N PHE A 151 4.32 0.05 -7.84
CA PHE A 151 4.03 1.47 -7.82
C PHE A 151 4.87 2.20 -6.77
N PHE A 152 5.28 3.41 -7.09
CA PHE A 152 5.75 4.41 -6.14
C PHE A 152 4.88 5.65 -6.23
N VAL A 153 4.45 6.19 -5.09
CA VAL A 153 3.62 7.39 -5.00
C VAL A 153 4.35 8.46 -4.20
N ASN A 154 4.61 9.60 -4.84
CA ASN A 154 5.29 10.72 -4.18
C ASN A 154 4.33 11.52 -3.28
N ARG A 155 4.87 12.44 -2.49
CA ARG A 155 4.08 13.25 -1.55
C ARG A 155 3.08 14.20 -2.23
N LEU A 156 3.20 14.39 -3.54
CA LEU A 156 2.32 15.20 -4.38
C LEU A 156 1.16 14.40 -5.00
N GLY A 157 1.07 13.08 -4.75
CA GLY A 157 0.03 12.22 -5.33
C GLY A 157 0.26 11.85 -6.80
N GLN A 158 1.49 11.97 -7.29
CA GLN A 158 1.91 11.44 -8.58
C GLN A 158 2.46 10.03 -8.38
N SER A 159 2.34 9.17 -9.38
CA SER A 159 2.85 7.80 -9.33
C SER A 159 3.71 7.43 -10.53
N VAL A 160 4.63 6.51 -10.33
CA VAL A 160 5.36 5.81 -11.40
C VAL A 160 5.24 4.32 -11.18
N ALA A 161 5.19 3.56 -12.27
CA ALA A 161 5.17 2.11 -12.24
C ALA A 161 6.43 1.52 -12.89
N PRO A 162 7.46 1.16 -12.09
CA PRO A 162 8.69 0.54 -12.61
C PRO A 162 8.45 -0.82 -13.27
N HIS A 163 7.35 -1.48 -12.91
CA HIS A 163 6.89 -2.72 -13.51
C HIS A 163 5.47 -2.57 -14.04
N PRO A 164 5.12 -3.27 -15.13
CA PRO A 164 3.72 -3.54 -15.43
C PRO A 164 3.03 -4.19 -14.23
N LEU A 165 1.76 -3.84 -13.98
CA LEU A 165 0.94 -4.33 -12.88
C LEU A 165 0.78 -5.87 -12.91
N THR A 166 0.90 -6.47 -14.09
CA THR A 166 0.81 -7.92 -14.32
C THR A 166 2.12 -8.67 -14.08
N THR A 167 3.22 -7.95 -13.80
CA THR A 167 4.52 -8.56 -13.53
C THR A 167 4.44 -9.38 -12.24
N PRO A 168 4.80 -10.68 -12.25
CA PRO A 168 4.77 -11.50 -11.04
C PRO A 168 5.96 -11.14 -10.14
N TRP A 169 5.79 -10.07 -9.35
CA TRP A 169 6.79 -9.55 -8.43
C TRP A 169 6.63 -10.11 -7.00
N ARG A 170 7.61 -9.79 -6.15
CA ARG A 170 7.59 -10.06 -4.70
C ARG A 170 8.38 -8.98 -3.96
N ALA A 171 7.93 -8.54 -2.78
CA ALA A 171 8.64 -7.49 -2.04
C ALA A 171 8.65 -7.66 -0.52
N THR A 172 7.64 -8.30 0.07
CA THR A 172 7.56 -8.43 1.54
C THR A 172 8.62 -9.41 2.08
N LYS A 173 8.91 -9.34 3.38
CA LYS A 173 9.77 -10.33 4.04
C LYS A 173 9.10 -11.69 4.05
N PHE A 174 7.79 -11.75 4.25
CA PHE A 174 7.04 -13.00 4.19
C PHE A 174 7.24 -13.70 2.84
N GLU A 175 7.11 -12.97 1.74
CA GLU A 175 7.37 -13.51 0.41
C GLU A 175 8.83 -13.89 0.22
N THR A 176 9.77 -13.00 0.52
CA THR A 176 11.18 -13.23 0.19
C THR A 176 11.85 -14.29 1.08
N LYS A 177 11.37 -14.48 2.32
CA LYS A 177 11.98 -15.40 3.29
C LYS A 177 11.22 -16.71 3.47
N VAL A 178 9.89 -16.69 3.39
CA VAL A 178 9.04 -17.84 3.71
C VAL A 178 8.54 -18.50 2.43
N LEU A 179 7.75 -17.79 1.63
CA LEU A 179 7.09 -18.36 0.45
C LEU A 179 8.02 -18.47 -0.78
N LYS A 180 9.04 -17.61 -0.84
CA LYS A 180 10.07 -17.52 -1.88
C LYS A 180 9.48 -17.36 -3.29
N GLU A 181 9.65 -18.37 -4.15
CA GLU A 181 9.16 -18.31 -5.53
C GLU A 181 7.64 -18.56 -5.61
N LYS A 182 7.06 -19.27 -4.64
CA LYS A 182 5.62 -19.62 -4.65
C LYS A 182 4.73 -18.38 -4.58
N SER A 183 5.21 -17.27 -4.02
CA SER A 183 4.43 -16.06 -3.85
C SER A 183 4.53 -15.07 -5.02
N ARG A 184 5.34 -15.35 -6.05
CA ARG A 184 5.52 -14.38 -7.13
C ARG A 184 4.20 -14.08 -7.83
N GLY A 185 3.85 -12.79 -7.89
CA GLY A 185 2.58 -12.32 -8.44
C GLY A 185 1.37 -12.52 -7.55
N LEU A 186 1.56 -12.96 -6.29
CA LEU A 186 0.46 -13.07 -5.32
C LEU A 186 0.03 -11.70 -4.78
N PHE A 187 0.94 -10.73 -4.79
CA PHE A 187 0.76 -9.40 -4.21
C PHE A 187 1.06 -8.31 -5.24
N VAL A 188 0.22 -7.29 -5.31
CA VAL A 188 0.54 -6.00 -5.92
C VAL A 188 1.16 -5.13 -4.83
N HIS A 189 2.28 -4.48 -5.12
CA HIS A 189 3.05 -3.70 -4.14
C HIS A 189 3.01 -2.22 -4.49
N THR A 190 2.54 -1.41 -3.54
CA THR A 190 2.45 0.04 -3.68
C THR A 190 3.23 0.71 -2.57
N GLU A 191 4.26 1.46 -2.96
CA GLU A 191 5.17 2.19 -2.07
C GLU A 191 4.75 3.65 -1.96
N LEU A 192 4.43 4.11 -0.75
CA LEU A 192 4.21 5.52 -0.46
C LEU A 192 5.52 6.15 0.01
N ILE A 193 6.02 7.15 -0.72
CA ILE A 193 7.28 7.81 -0.39
C ILE A 193 7.11 8.58 0.92
N GLN A 194 7.82 8.12 1.93
CA GLN A 194 7.73 8.59 3.31
C GLN A 194 9.14 8.74 3.86
N PRO A 195 9.65 9.97 4.07
CA PRO A 195 10.91 10.14 4.75
C PRO A 195 10.76 9.73 6.22
N ARG A 196 11.85 9.28 6.82
CA ARG A 196 11.92 8.90 8.24
C ARG A 196 13.04 9.64 8.95
N ARG A 197 12.98 9.67 10.27
CA ARG A 197 14.03 10.16 11.16
C ARG A 197 14.21 9.19 12.31
N THR A 198 15.38 9.26 12.94
CA THR A 198 15.66 8.50 14.14
C THR A 198 14.89 9.11 15.30
N ASP A 199 14.10 8.28 15.99
CA ASP A 199 13.58 8.59 17.31
C ASP A 199 14.72 8.51 18.33
N PRO A 200 15.09 9.62 19.01
CA PRO A 200 16.12 9.60 20.04
C PRO A 200 15.78 8.73 21.26
N GLN A 201 14.49 8.38 21.46
CA GLN A 201 14.06 7.47 22.53
C GLN A 201 14.15 5.99 22.12
N GLY A 202 14.32 5.72 20.83
CA GLY A 202 14.47 4.37 20.27
C GLY A 202 15.91 3.86 20.25
N ARG A 203 16.10 2.70 19.62
CA ARG A 203 17.45 2.16 19.35
C ARG A 203 18.23 3.06 18.37
N PRO A 204 19.56 3.17 18.45
CA PRO A 204 20.35 3.93 17.49
C PRO A 204 20.08 3.52 16.03
N GLY A 205 19.97 4.52 15.14
CA GLY A 205 19.77 4.30 13.70
C GLY A 205 18.37 3.78 13.30
N ASN A 206 17.36 3.93 14.17
CA ASN A 206 15.98 3.59 13.82
C ASN A 206 15.36 4.58 12.81
N ASP A 207 14.19 4.20 12.30
CA ASP A 207 13.29 4.91 11.38
C ASP A 207 11.95 5.27 12.06
N GLY A 208 11.97 5.48 13.38
CA GLY A 208 10.79 5.59 14.24
C GLY A 208 9.93 6.83 14.01
N ILE A 209 10.53 7.96 13.63
CA ILE A 209 9.78 9.21 13.42
C ILE A 209 9.40 9.36 11.95
N ALA A 210 8.10 9.56 11.69
CA ALA A 210 7.57 10.03 10.40
C ALA A 210 7.21 11.54 10.46
N PRO A 211 7.09 12.20 9.29
CA PRO A 211 6.39 13.47 9.15
C PRO A 211 4.97 13.46 9.71
N ASP A 212 4.46 14.65 10.04
CA ASP A 212 3.06 14.90 10.34
C ASP A 212 2.48 15.87 9.29
N PRO A 213 1.41 15.51 8.54
CA PRO A 213 0.81 14.18 8.51
C PRO A 213 1.79 13.14 7.97
N GLY A 214 1.59 11.87 8.36
CA GLY A 214 2.32 10.72 7.83
C GLY A 214 2.24 10.70 6.31
N PHE A 215 1.16 10.17 5.74
CA PHE A 215 0.90 10.32 4.31
C PHE A 215 0.13 11.61 4.01
N THR A 216 0.41 12.26 2.89
CA THR A 216 -0.41 13.41 2.44
C THR A 216 -1.77 12.93 1.94
N GLU A 217 -2.75 13.83 1.93
CA GLU A 217 -4.04 13.57 1.28
C GLU A 217 -3.88 13.16 -0.18
N SER A 218 -3.00 13.84 -0.93
CA SER A 218 -2.72 13.51 -2.33
C SER A 218 -2.10 12.12 -2.52
N GLN A 219 -1.28 11.65 -1.57
CA GLN A 219 -0.79 10.27 -1.57
C GLN A 219 -1.92 9.27 -1.41
N LEU A 220 -2.83 9.52 -0.47
CA LEU A 220 -3.96 8.63 -0.19
C LEU A 220 -4.97 8.63 -1.33
N ASP A 221 -5.21 9.76 -1.99
CA ASP A 221 -6.03 9.85 -3.20
C ASP A 221 -5.46 9.00 -4.33
N ARG A 222 -4.14 9.10 -4.59
CA ARG A 222 -3.49 8.29 -5.61
C ARG A 222 -3.49 6.81 -5.23
N LEU A 223 -3.25 6.48 -3.96
CA LEU A 223 -3.32 5.10 -3.45
C LEU A 223 -4.71 4.50 -3.71
N ALA A 224 -5.77 5.24 -3.39
CA ALA A 224 -7.14 4.81 -3.61
C ALA A 224 -7.42 4.54 -5.09
N LEU A 225 -6.93 5.41 -5.99
CA LEU A 225 -7.04 5.18 -7.43
C LEU A 225 -6.29 3.91 -7.87
N LEU A 226 -5.06 3.70 -7.40
CA LEU A 226 -4.27 2.50 -7.73
C LEU A 226 -4.94 1.22 -7.20
N TYR A 227 -5.56 1.28 -6.02
CA TYR A 227 -6.35 0.18 -5.46
C TYR A 227 -7.60 -0.13 -6.32
N VAL A 228 -8.31 0.90 -6.79
CA VAL A 228 -9.42 0.75 -7.74
C VAL A 228 -8.95 0.13 -9.04
N ILE A 229 -7.84 0.59 -9.61
CA ILE A 229 -7.26 0.05 -10.85
C ILE A 229 -6.92 -1.43 -10.69
N ALA A 230 -6.22 -1.80 -9.63
CA ALA A 230 -5.89 -3.20 -9.34
C ALA A 230 -7.17 -4.04 -9.17
N SER A 231 -8.18 -3.52 -8.49
CA SER A 231 -9.47 -4.21 -8.32
C SER A 231 -10.26 -4.36 -9.63
N VAL A 232 -10.20 -3.38 -10.55
CA VAL A 232 -10.74 -3.53 -11.91
C VAL A 232 -9.99 -4.62 -12.66
N GLU A 233 -8.66 -4.58 -12.65
CA GLU A 233 -7.83 -5.58 -13.34
C GLU A 233 -8.04 -7.01 -12.80
N HIS A 234 -8.37 -7.13 -11.52
CA HIS A 234 -8.67 -8.39 -10.85
C HIS A 234 -10.13 -8.85 -11.06
N GLY A 235 -11.06 -7.91 -11.24
CA GLY A 235 -12.51 -8.18 -11.40
C GLY A 235 -13.29 -8.28 -10.08
N THR A 236 -12.63 -8.15 -8.93
CA THR A 236 -13.26 -8.02 -7.61
C THR A 236 -12.54 -6.95 -6.81
N TRP A 237 -13.22 -6.37 -5.82
CA TRP A 237 -12.56 -5.54 -4.81
C TRP A 237 -11.54 -6.40 -4.06
N MET A 238 -10.25 -6.12 -4.27
CA MET A 238 -9.15 -6.93 -3.74
C MET A 238 -9.05 -6.83 -2.22
N VAL A 239 -8.25 -7.70 -1.59
CA VAL A 239 -7.93 -7.58 -0.16
C VAL A 239 -6.74 -6.61 0.00
N PRO A 240 -6.95 -5.39 0.54
CA PRO A 240 -5.85 -4.50 0.89
C PRO A 240 -5.14 -4.98 2.16
N ALA A 241 -3.84 -4.68 2.27
CA ALA A 241 -3.02 -5.08 3.41
C ALA A 241 -1.88 -4.08 3.66
N PHE A 242 -1.61 -3.74 4.92
CA PHE A 242 -0.33 -3.11 5.27
C PHE A 242 0.76 -4.18 5.28
N HIS A 243 1.92 -3.87 4.67
CA HIS A 243 3.02 -4.82 4.61
C HIS A 243 3.48 -5.28 6.01
N ALA A 244 3.39 -4.40 7.01
CA ALA A 244 3.76 -4.73 8.40
C ALA A 244 2.89 -5.87 8.98
N ASN A 245 1.63 -5.96 8.59
CA ASN A 245 0.74 -7.05 9.01
C ASN A 245 1.05 -8.37 8.30
N ILE A 246 1.52 -8.31 7.05
CA ILE A 246 2.01 -9.48 6.31
C ILE A 246 3.36 -9.96 6.86
N ASP A 247 4.26 -9.03 7.16
CA ASP A 247 5.61 -9.28 7.66
C ASP A 247 5.64 -9.63 9.16
N ALA A 248 4.49 -9.54 9.84
CA ALA A 248 4.38 -9.70 11.28
C ALA A 248 5.11 -10.97 11.76
N GLY A 249 6.12 -10.75 12.60
CA GLY A 249 7.00 -11.77 13.17
C GLY A 249 7.74 -12.67 12.19
N TYR A 250 8.00 -12.16 10.99
CA TYR A 250 9.12 -12.59 10.14
C TYR A 250 10.25 -11.57 10.31
N SER A 251 11.21 -11.88 11.18
CA SER A 251 12.24 -10.93 11.58
C SER A 251 13.27 -10.65 10.47
N ARG A 252 13.95 -9.49 10.57
CA ARG A 252 15.26 -9.27 9.95
C ARG A 252 16.35 -10.03 10.74
N ARG A 253 16.32 -11.37 10.77
CA ARG A 253 17.46 -12.18 11.23
C ARG A 253 17.69 -13.37 10.31
N SER A 254 18.69 -13.20 9.45
CA SER A 254 19.94 -13.96 9.48
C SER A 254 21.00 -13.00 8.95
#